data_AF-A0A5C9B2J9-F1
#
_entry.id   AF-A0A5C9B2J9-F1
#
_cell.length_a   1.000
_cell.length_b   1.000
_cell.length_c   1.000
_cell.angle_alpha   90.00
_cell.angle_beta   90.00
_cell.angle_gamma   90.00
#
_symmetry.space_group_name_H-M   'P 1'
#
loop_
_entity.id
_entity.type
_entity.pdbx_description
1 polymer ?
#
loop_
_entity_poly.entity_id
_entity_poly.type
_entity_poly.pdbx_seq_one_letter_code
_entity_poly.pdbx_strand_id
1 'polypeptide(L)'
;IHGRISIFVDGETWYLMVHNVCDHLQEDNRCGIYQTRPQICRDYTTNDCEYDGDGQYDMLFESADQIAEFAEAFLPQVPRVKSTGGKQKLNLPILNAVTESA
;
A
#
# COMPACT_ATOMS: atom_id res chain seq x y z
N ILE A 1 -1.75 12.00 0.67
CA ILE A 1 -2.11 10.81 -0.11
C ILE A 1 -1.00 9.78 0.12
N HIS A 2 -1.11 8.74 0.95
CA HIS A 2 -2.23 7.83 1.24
C HIS A 2 -2.69 7.79 2.71
N GLY A 3 -2.25 8.74 3.56
CA GLY A 3 -2.68 8.87 4.96
C GLY A 3 -2.43 7.60 5.78
N ARG A 4 -3.38 7.19 6.62
CA ARG A 4 -3.25 5.95 7.40
C ARG A 4 -3.48 4.75 6.48
N ILE A 5 -2.51 3.84 6.46
CA ILE A 5 -2.56 2.61 5.68
C ILE A 5 -2.30 1.40 6.58
N SER A 6 -2.85 0.26 6.19
CA SER A 6 -2.53 -1.05 6.74
C SER A 6 -2.34 -2.03 5.59
N ILE A 7 -1.67 -3.14 5.84
CA ILE A 7 -1.55 -4.25 4.90
C ILE A 7 -2.20 -5.46 5.54
N PHE A 8 -3.04 -6.18 4.82
CA PHE A 8 -3.59 -7.43 5.31
C PHE A 8 -3.36 -8.56 4.30
N VAL A 9 -3.38 -9.78 4.80
CA VAL A 9 -3.19 -11.00 4.01
C VAL A 9 -4.41 -11.87 4.17
N ASP A 10 -4.87 -12.42 3.04
CA ASP A 10 -5.92 -13.42 2.95
C ASP A 10 -5.48 -14.49 1.95
N GLY A 11 -5.24 -15.69 2.48
CA GLY A 11 -4.56 -16.79 1.79
C GLY A 11 -3.15 -16.40 1.35
N GLU A 12 -2.92 -16.42 0.04
CA GLU A 12 -1.64 -16.03 -0.57
C GLU A 12 -1.63 -14.59 -1.09
N THR A 13 -2.74 -13.86 -0.91
CA THR A 13 -2.92 -12.52 -1.50
C THR A 13 -2.68 -11.43 -0.46
N TRP A 14 -1.92 -10.41 -0.87
CA TRP A 14 -1.60 -9.25 -0.05
C TRP A 14 -2.39 -8.04 -0.54
N TYR A 15 -3.03 -7.35 0.39
CA TYR A 15 -3.89 -6.21 0.11
C TYR A 15 -3.38 -4.96 0.84
N LEU A 16 -3.42 -3.82 0.12
CA LEU A 16 -3.19 -2.51 0.71
C LEU A 16 -4.53 -1.89 1.11
N MET A 17 -4.72 -1.65 2.41
CA MET A 17 -5.89 -0.97 2.94
C MET A 17 -5.56 0.51 3.17
N VAL A 18 -6.34 1.39 2.55
CA VAL A 18 -6.24 2.84 2.69
C VAL A 18 -7.43 3.33 3.52
N HIS A 19 -7.17 3.86 4.71
CA HIS A 19 -8.22 4.25 5.66
C HIS A 19 -8.83 5.64 5.40
N ASN A 20 -8.26 6.40 4.48
CA ASN A 20 -8.75 7.75 4.22
C ASN A 20 -10.07 7.74 3.45
N VAL A 21 -10.92 8.72 3.75
CA VAL A 21 -12.06 9.07 2.90
C VAL A 21 -11.53 9.56 1.55
N CYS A 22 -12.14 9.10 0.47
CA CYS A 22 -11.76 9.50 -0.89
C CYS A 22 -12.06 11.00 -1.12
N ASP A 23 -11.08 11.75 -1.62
CA ASP A 23 -11.20 13.19 -1.92
C ASP A 23 -12.27 13.51 -2.97
N HIS A 24 -12.74 12.51 -3.71
CA HIS A 24 -13.79 12.65 -4.73
C HIS A 24 -15.16 12.17 -4.26
N LEU A 25 -15.30 11.69 -3.02
CA LEU A 25 -16.60 11.30 -2.45
C LEU A 25 -17.46 12.54 -2.21
N GLN A 26 -18.68 12.53 -2.74
CA GLN A 26 -19.65 13.61 -2.57
C GLN A 26 -20.53 13.39 -1.34
N GLU A 27 -21.27 14.42 -0.91
CA GLU A 27 -22.17 14.39 0.26
C GLU A 27 -23.28 13.33 0.13
N ASP A 28 -23.65 12.96 -1.10
CA ASP A 28 -24.64 11.92 -1.39
C ASP A 28 -24.03 10.50 -1.49
N ASN A 29 -22.78 10.33 -1.04
CA ASN A 29 -22.00 9.09 -1.12
C ASN A 29 -21.73 8.60 -2.55
N ARG A 30 -21.77 9.48 -3.55
CA ARG A 30 -21.41 9.14 -4.94
C ARG A 30 -20.00 9.61 -5.29
N CYS A 31 -19.39 8.93 -6.26
CA CYS A 31 -18.08 9.31 -6.78
C CYS A 31 -18.21 10.49 -7.75
N GLY A 32 -17.59 11.63 -7.41
CA GLY A 32 -17.60 12.85 -8.23
C GLY A 32 -16.81 12.75 -9.54
N ILE A 33 -15.94 11.75 -9.68
CA ILE A 33 -15.14 11.50 -10.89
C ILE A 33 -15.54 10.21 -11.61
N TYR A 34 -16.80 9.80 -11.51
CA TYR A 34 -17.26 8.48 -11.99
C TYR A 34 -16.77 8.13 -13.42
N GLN A 35 -16.82 9.09 -14.34
CA GLN A 35 -16.43 8.88 -15.74
C GLN A 35 -14.93 8.73 -15.96
N THR A 36 -14.11 9.29 -15.08
CA THR A 36 -12.64 9.25 -15.15
C THR A 36 -12.05 8.48 -13.97
N ARG A 37 -12.85 7.66 -13.28
CA ARG A 37 -12.41 6.89 -12.12
C ARG A 37 -11.26 5.95 -12.50
N PRO A 38 -10.21 5.81 -11.66
CA PRO A 38 -9.14 4.85 -11.89
C PRO A 38 -9.67 3.43 -12.04
N GLN A 39 -8.94 2.59 -12.77
CA GLN A 39 -9.36 1.21 -13.07
C GLN A 39 -9.62 0.37 -11.81
N ILE A 40 -8.83 0.54 -10.75
CA ILE A 40 -9.06 -0.15 -9.45
C ILE A 40 -10.44 0.14 -8.86
N CYS A 41 -10.92 1.39 -8.95
CA CYS A 41 -12.28 1.75 -8.54
C CYS A 41 -13.33 1.28 -9.56
N ARG A 42 -12.93 1.00 -10.81
CA ARG A 42 -13.81 0.42 -11.84
C ARG A 42 -14.14 -1.03 -11.55
N ASP A 43 -13.13 -1.77 -11.14
CA ASP A 43 -13.19 -3.22 -10.98
C ASP A 43 -13.66 -3.63 -9.59
N TYR A 44 -13.76 -2.68 -8.65
CA TYR A 44 -14.28 -2.95 -7.31
C TYR A 44 -15.72 -3.46 -7.35
N THR A 45 -15.96 -4.56 -6.63
CA THR A 45 -17.26 -5.22 -6.44
C THR A 45 -17.49 -5.50 -4.97
N THR A 46 -18.75 -5.52 -4.53
CA THR A 46 -19.15 -5.82 -3.14
C THR A 46 -19.48 -7.30 -2.94
N ASN A 47 -19.14 -8.17 -3.89
CA ASN A 47 -19.47 -9.60 -3.80
C ASN A 47 -18.84 -10.28 -2.58
N ASP A 48 -17.64 -9.86 -2.21
CA ASP A 48 -16.87 -10.40 -1.08
C ASP A 48 -16.69 -9.30 -0.02
N CYS A 49 -17.78 -8.62 0.35
CA CYS A 49 -17.73 -7.56 1.35
C CYS A 49 -17.47 -8.13 2.75
N GLU A 50 -16.48 -7.58 3.45
CA GLU A 50 -16.07 -8.00 4.79
C GLU A 50 -17.17 -7.85 5.84
N TYR A 51 -18.16 -6.99 5.60
CA TYR A 51 -19.30 -6.78 6.48
C TYR A 51 -20.27 -7.98 6.49
N ASP A 52 -20.43 -8.63 5.34
CA ASP A 52 -21.38 -9.74 5.15
C ASP A 52 -20.70 -11.12 5.35
N GLY A 53 -19.37 -11.15 5.42
CA GLY A 53 -18.56 -12.37 5.57
C GLY A 53 -18.10 -12.68 7.01
N ASP A 54 -17.23 -13.68 7.12
CA ASP A 54 -16.53 -14.09 8.33
C ASP A 54 -15.38 -13.14 8.74
N GLY A 55 -15.05 -12.16 7.90
CA GLY A 55 -14.40 -10.90 8.29
C GLY A 55 -13.02 -11.03 8.94
N GLN A 56 -12.33 -12.15 8.76
CA GLN A 56 -11.07 -12.44 9.44
C GLN A 56 -9.90 -12.43 8.43
N TYR A 57 -8.96 -11.52 8.66
CA TYR A 57 -7.68 -11.53 7.97
C TYR A 57 -6.77 -12.63 8.55
N ASP A 58 -5.98 -13.29 7.73
CA ASP A 58 -4.92 -14.20 8.21
C ASP A 58 -3.84 -13.41 8.96
N MET A 59 -3.49 -12.23 8.42
CA MET A 59 -2.54 -11.30 9.02
C MET A 59 -2.98 -9.85 8.78
N LEU A 60 -2.70 -8.98 9.75
CA LEU A 60 -2.88 -7.53 9.65
C LEU A 60 -1.62 -6.82 10.15
N PHE A 61 -1.07 -5.95 9.31
CA PHE A 61 0.07 -5.10 9.59
C PHE A 61 -0.36 -3.64 9.57
N GLU A 62 -0.23 -2.98 10.71
CA GLU A 62 -0.55 -1.56 10.89
C GLU A 62 0.71 -0.67 10.88
N SER A 63 1.90 -1.28 10.92
CA SER A 63 3.18 -0.58 10.81
C SER A 63 4.19 -1.35 9.97
N ALA A 64 5.20 -0.63 9.47
CA ALA A 64 6.32 -1.24 8.76
C ALA A 64 7.17 -2.15 9.66
N ASP A 65 7.26 -1.83 10.96
CA ASP A 65 8.03 -2.61 11.92
C ASP A 65 7.46 -4.02 12.09
N GLN A 66 6.12 -4.18 12.13
CA GLN A 66 5.48 -5.49 12.20
C GLN A 66 5.81 -6.38 10.99
N ILE A 67 5.96 -5.78 9.80
CA ILE A 67 6.38 -6.51 8.59
C ILE A 67 7.84 -6.94 8.70
N ALA A 68 8.70 -6.08 9.25
CA ALA A 68 10.10 -6.42 9.49
C ALA A 68 10.24 -7.58 10.48
N GLU A 69 9.50 -7.55 11.59
CA GLU A 69 9.44 -8.63 12.58
C GLU A 69 8.95 -9.94 11.96
N PHE A 70 7.88 -9.89 11.14
CA PHE A 70 7.41 -11.05 10.40
C PHE A 70 8.49 -11.60 9.45
N ALA A 71 9.16 -10.74 8.69
CA ALA A 71 10.21 -11.14 7.77
C ALA A 71 11.38 -11.82 8.49
N GLU A 72 11.80 -11.29 9.65
CA GLU A 72 12.87 -11.88 10.46
C GLU A 72 12.50 -13.26 11.02
N ALA A 73 11.24 -13.44 11.41
CA ALA A 73 10.74 -14.69 11.99
C ALA A 73 10.51 -15.80 10.94
N PHE A 74 10.01 -15.44 9.76
CA PHE A 74 9.52 -16.43 8.78
C PHE A 74 10.41 -16.61 7.55
N LEU A 75 11.22 -15.61 7.16
CA LEU A 75 12.06 -15.74 5.97
C LEU A 75 13.42 -16.40 6.28
N PRO A 76 13.96 -17.22 5.36
CA PRO A 76 15.32 -17.73 5.49
C PRO A 76 16.31 -16.57 5.62
N GLN A 77 17.20 -16.68 6.60
CA GLN A 77 18.29 -15.71 6.79
C GLN A 77 19.31 -15.86 5.65
N VAL A 78 19.13 -15.08 4.58
CA VAL A 78 20.07 -15.07 3.45
C VAL A 78 21.33 -14.33 3.88
N PRO A 79 22.54 -14.90 3.67
CA PRO A 79 23.78 -14.20 3.94
C PRO A 79 23.79 -12.88 3.17
N ARG A 80 23.91 -11.76 3.89
CA ARG A 80 23.92 -10.44 3.29
C ARG A 80 25.14 -10.34 2.36
N VAL A 81 24.92 -10.41 1.04
CA VAL A 81 25.99 -10.22 0.06
C VAL A 81 26.53 -8.82 0.28
N LYS A 82 27.83 -8.70 0.56
CA LYS A 82 28.47 -7.39 0.69
C LYS A 82 28.29 -6.67 -0.63
N SER A 83 27.51 -5.59 -0.63
CA SER A 83 27.43 -4.67 -1.75
C SER A 83 28.86 -4.22 -2.09
N THR A 84 29.37 -4.66 -3.25
CA THR A 84 30.56 -4.10 -3.86
C THR A 84 30.18 -2.71 -4.36
N GLY A 85 30.16 -1.76 -3.43
CA GLY A 85 29.54 -0.46 -3.58
C GLY A 85 30.06 0.34 -4.77
N GLY A 86 29.27 0.38 -5.84
CA GLY A 86 29.13 1.57 -6.65
C GLY A 86 27.98 2.39 -6.06
N LYS A 87 28.21 3.65 -5.70
CA LYS A 87 27.11 4.60 -5.39
C LYS A 87 26.30 4.77 -6.67
N GLN A 88 25.25 3.97 -6.86
CA GLN A 88 24.30 4.24 -7.92
C GLN A 88 23.64 5.58 -7.58
N LYS A 89 23.90 6.59 -8.42
CA LYS A 89 23.14 7.84 -8.37
C LYS A 89 21.70 7.48 -8.69
N LEU A 90 20.86 7.43 -7.66
CA LEU A 90 19.41 7.28 -7.83
C LEU A 90 18.91 8.54 -8.54
N ASN A 91 18.56 8.41 -9.82
CA ASN A 91 18.06 9.51 -10.62
C ASN A 91 16.55 9.66 -10.40
N LEU A 92 16.17 9.94 -9.15
CA LEU A 92 14.77 10.15 -8.76
C LEU A 92 14.42 11.63 -9.01
N PRO A 93 13.43 11.92 -9.87
CA PRO A 93 13.07 13.30 -10.22
C PRO A 93 12.73 14.18 -9.00
N ILE A 94 12.16 13.58 -7.95
CA ILE A 94 11.79 14.24 -6.70
C ILE A 94 13.02 14.79 -5.96
N LEU A 95 14.17 14.12 -6.05
CA LEU A 95 15.40 14.55 -5.38
C LEU A 95 16.14 15.65 -6.14
N ASN A 96 15.96 15.73 -7.46
CA ASN A 96 16.60 16.76 -8.29
C ASN A 96 15.85 18.10 -8.27
N ALA A 97 14.53 18.09 -8.00
CA ALA A 97 13.71 19.31 -7.95
C ALA A 97 14.06 20.24 -6.77
N VAL A 98 14.71 19.72 -5.72
CA VAL A 98 15.06 20.49 -4.51
C VAL A 98 16.39 21.25 -4.68
N THR A 99 17.24 20.85 -5.63
CA THR A 99 18.60 21.39 -5.76
C THR A 99 18.72 22.60 -6.70
N GLU A 100 17.64 23.02 -7.36
CA GLU A 100 17.66 24.14 -8.33
C GLU A 100 17.05 25.45 -7.80
N SER A 101 16.78 25.55 -6.49
CA SER A 101 16.23 26.77 -5.85
C SER A 101 17.19 27.45 -4.85
N ALA A 102 18.50 27.30 -5.04
CA ALA A 102 19.53 27.96 -4.21
C ALA A 102 20.35 28.96 -5.03
#